data_AF-A0A1D6L548-F1
#
_entry.id   AF-A0A1D6L548-F1
#
_cell.length_a   1.000
_cell.length_b   1.000
_cell.length_c   1.000
_cell.angle_alpha   90.00
_cell.angle_beta   90.00
_cell.angle_gamma   90.00
#
_symmetry.space_group_name_H-M   'P 1'
#
loop_
_entity.id
_entity.type
_entity.pdbx_description
1 polymer ?
#
loop_
_entity_poly.entity_id
_entity_poly.type
_entity_poly.pdbx_seq_one_letter_code
_entity_poly.pdbx_strand_id
1 'polypeptide(L)'
;MVSGSGVCAKRIVVDARHHMLGRLSSIIAKELLNGQKVVVVRCEEICMSGGLVRQKMKYLRFLRKRMNTKPSHGPIHFRAPAKILWRTIRGMIPHKTKRGEAALARLKTYEGVPPPYDKTKRMVIPDALKYVFPSVFGIYLIAGRSCFVTFVSDAILVVVLRVLRLQPGHKYCLLGELSKEVGWNYHDTIRELEEKRKEKAKVAYERKKQLAKLRVKAEKAAEEKLGSQLEILAPIKY
;
A
#
# COMPACT_ATOMS: atom_id res chain seq x y z
N MET A 1 19.83 -3.82 -5.81
CA MET A 1 18.42 -3.99 -5.41
C MET A 1 17.54 -3.19 -6.38
N VAL A 2 17.13 -3.80 -7.49
CA VAL A 2 16.27 -3.13 -8.47
C VAL A 2 14.87 -3.07 -7.86
N SER A 3 14.38 -1.88 -7.55
CA SER A 3 12.97 -1.67 -7.31
C SER A 3 12.23 -2.12 -8.57
N GLY A 4 11.53 -3.26 -8.50
CA GLY A 4 10.78 -3.86 -9.61
C GLY A 4 9.59 -3.03 -10.12
N SER A 5 9.60 -1.71 -9.88
CA SER A 5 8.68 -0.72 -10.41
C SER A 5 9.28 -0.07 -11.66
N GLY A 6 9.65 -0.88 -12.65
CA GLY A 6 9.83 -0.39 -14.01
C GLY A 6 8.48 0.03 -14.60
N VAL A 7 8.52 0.78 -15.70
CA VAL A 7 7.32 1.26 -16.41
C VAL A 7 6.48 0.05 -16.86
N CYS A 8 5.41 -0.27 -16.14
CA CYS A 8 4.52 -1.37 -16.46
C CYS A 8 3.39 -0.88 -17.38
N ALA A 9 3.05 -1.63 -18.42
CA ALA A 9 1.83 -1.37 -19.20
C ALA A 9 0.55 -1.62 -18.38
N LYS A 10 0.65 -2.43 -17.32
CA LYS A 10 -0.46 -2.84 -16.46
C LYS A 10 -0.76 -1.82 -15.38
N ARG A 11 -2.05 -1.64 -15.07
CA ARG A 11 -2.54 -0.81 -13.97
C ARG A 11 -2.03 -1.35 -12.62
N ILE A 12 -1.32 -0.50 -11.88
CA ILE A 12 -0.79 -0.82 -10.55
C ILE A 12 -1.85 -0.48 -9.50
N VAL A 13 -2.21 -1.43 -8.66
CA VAL A 13 -3.13 -1.22 -7.54
C VAL A 13 -2.33 -1.17 -6.24
N VAL A 14 -2.39 -0.06 -5.53
CA VAL A 14 -1.65 0.19 -4.29
C VAL A 14 -2.60 0.18 -3.10
N ASP A 15 -2.30 -0.66 -2.09
CA ASP A 15 -2.97 -0.60 -0.78
C ASP A 15 -2.33 0.51 0.05
N ALA A 16 -3.13 1.47 0.51
CA ALA A 16 -2.66 2.64 1.26
C ALA A 16 -2.71 2.47 2.79
N ARG A 17 -3.07 1.27 3.28
CA ARG A 17 -3.10 0.99 4.72
C ARG A 17 -1.74 1.22 5.38
N HIS A 18 -1.73 2.04 6.43
CA HIS A 18 -0.56 2.35 7.25
C HIS A 18 0.60 3.00 6.48
N HIS A 19 0.31 3.65 5.35
CA HIS A 19 1.29 4.48 4.65
C HIS A 19 1.29 5.90 5.18
N MET A 20 2.46 6.54 5.15
CA MET A 20 2.62 7.95 5.48
C MET A 20 2.16 8.80 4.29
N LEU A 21 1.10 9.59 4.47
CA LEU A 21 0.42 10.36 3.40
C LEU A 21 1.38 11.08 2.43
N GLY A 22 2.33 11.84 2.97
CA GLY A 22 3.26 12.63 2.16
C GLY A 22 4.27 11.78 1.38
N ARG A 23 4.80 10.72 2.01
CA ARG A 23 5.80 9.84 1.38
C ARG A 23 5.17 9.02 0.26
N LEU A 24 3.98 8.48 0.53
CA LEU A 24 3.18 7.76 -0.47
C LEU A 24 2.88 8.68 -1.67
N SER A 25 2.43 9.90 -1.41
CA SER A 25 2.09 10.87 -2.45
C SER A 25 3.28 11.20 -3.36
N SER A 26 4.48 11.34 -2.79
CA SER A 26 5.70 11.67 -3.54
C SER A 26 6.08 10.58 -4.53
N ILE A 27 6.09 9.32 -4.08
CA ILE A 27 6.41 8.16 -4.93
C ILE A 27 5.37 8.03 -6.03
N ILE A 28 4.07 8.10 -5.69
CA ILE A 28 3.00 8.02 -6.68
C ILE A 28 3.08 9.16 -7.69
N ALA A 29 3.37 10.39 -7.27
CA ALA A 29 3.50 11.53 -8.18
C ALA A 29 4.59 11.29 -9.24
N LYS A 30 5.74 10.71 -8.83
CA LYS A 30 6.82 10.38 -9.76
C LYS A 30 6.41 9.26 -10.74
N GLU A 31 5.76 8.21 -10.26
CA GLU A 31 5.25 7.12 -11.10
C GLU A 31 4.23 7.59 -12.14
N LEU A 32 3.32 8.49 -11.76
CA LEU A 32 2.34 9.08 -12.68
C LEU A 32 3.01 9.89 -13.80
N LEU A 33 4.09 10.62 -13.48
CA LEU A 33 4.88 11.37 -14.46
C LEU A 33 5.72 10.46 -15.37
N ASN A 34 6.12 9.28 -14.88
CA ASN A 34 6.76 8.22 -15.66
C ASN A 34 5.78 7.48 -16.58
N GLY A 35 4.47 7.79 -16.50
CA GLY A 35 3.45 7.21 -17.37
C GLY A 35 2.63 6.09 -16.74
N GLN A 36 2.86 5.75 -15.48
CA GLN A 36 2.17 4.65 -14.81
C GLN A 36 0.70 4.97 -14.53
N LYS A 37 -0.16 3.96 -14.70
CA LYS A 37 -1.58 4.01 -14.30
C LYS A 37 -1.71 3.44 -12.90
N VAL A 38 -1.90 4.32 -11.91
CA VAL A 38 -1.92 3.95 -10.50
C VAL A 38 -3.32 4.10 -9.92
N VAL A 39 -3.78 3.06 -9.23
CA VAL A 39 -5.01 3.08 -8.44
C VAL A 39 -4.66 2.89 -6.98
N VAL A 40 -5.04 3.84 -6.14
CA VAL A 40 -4.87 3.76 -4.70
C VAL A 40 -6.19 3.38 -4.07
N VAL A 41 -6.17 2.35 -3.23
CA VAL A 41 -7.32 1.89 -2.48
C VAL A 41 -7.08 2.05 -0.97
N ARG A 42 -8.15 2.09 -0.18
CA ARG A 42 -8.12 2.24 1.28
C ARG A 42 -7.48 3.56 1.75
N CYS A 43 -7.86 4.66 1.10
CA CYS A 43 -7.32 5.98 1.44
C CYS A 43 -7.65 6.42 2.90
N GLU A 44 -8.69 5.87 3.50
CA GLU A 44 -9.10 6.10 4.89
C GLU A 44 -8.08 5.58 5.92
N GLU A 45 -7.33 4.53 5.59
CA GLU A 45 -6.35 3.92 6.48
C GLU A 45 -4.93 4.51 6.34
N ILE A 46 -4.79 5.60 5.59
CA ILE A 46 -3.54 6.35 5.48
C ILE A 46 -3.22 7.02 6.81
N CYS A 47 -1.94 7.02 7.20
CA CYS A 47 -1.45 7.68 8.40
C CYS A 47 -0.85 9.06 8.11
N MET A 48 -1.07 9.98 9.04
CA MET A 48 -0.32 11.23 9.17
C MET A 48 0.41 11.24 10.52
N SER A 49 1.64 11.75 10.54
CA SER A 49 2.38 11.91 11.80
C SER A 49 1.77 13.03 12.65
N GLY A 50 1.87 12.89 13.98
CA GLY A 50 1.27 13.82 14.94
C GLY A 50 -0.14 13.41 15.36
N GLY A 51 -0.52 13.80 16.58
CA GLY A 51 -1.83 13.46 17.15
C GLY A 51 -3.01 14.10 16.42
N LEU A 52 -4.19 13.52 16.61
CA LEU A 52 -5.44 13.91 15.95
C LEU A 52 -5.75 15.41 16.11
N VAL A 53 -5.69 15.94 17.33
CA VAL A 53 -5.96 17.36 17.61
C VAL A 53 -5.07 18.29 16.79
N ARG A 54 -3.76 18.00 16.70
CA ARG A 54 -2.81 18.82 15.92
C ARG A 54 -3.17 18.81 14.44
N GLN A 55 -3.48 17.65 13.89
CA GLN A 55 -3.82 17.53 12.47
C GLN A 55 -5.19 18.13 12.16
N LYS A 56 -6.17 17.96 13.06
CA LYS A 56 -7.46 18.63 13.02
C LYS A 56 -7.30 20.14 12.99
N MET A 57 -6.54 20.73 13.90
CA MET A 57 -6.31 22.18 13.94
C MET A 57 -5.62 22.69 12.67
N LYS A 58 -4.67 21.92 12.11
CA LYS A 58 -4.05 22.25 10.82
C LYS A 58 -5.07 22.26 9.70
N TYR A 59 -5.95 21.26 9.65
CA TYR A 59 -6.94 21.14 8.60
C TYR A 59 -8.08 22.16 8.77
N LEU A 60 -8.54 22.45 9.98
CA LEU A 60 -9.49 23.53 10.28
C LEU A 60 -8.95 24.92 9.89
N ARG A 61 -7.65 25.19 10.09
CA ARG A 61 -7.03 26.41 9.55
C ARG A 61 -7.08 26.46 8.02
N PHE A 62 -6.95 25.31 7.36
CA PHE A 62 -7.13 25.23 5.91
C PHE A 62 -8.57 25.53 5.50
N LEU A 63 -9.59 25.02 6.21
CA LEU A 63 -11.00 25.34 5.96
C LEU A 63 -11.32 26.83 6.03
N ARG A 64 -10.69 27.55 6.97
CA ARG A 64 -10.92 28.99 7.15
C ARG A 64 -10.49 29.80 5.93
N LYS A 65 -9.63 29.26 5.06
CA LYS A 65 -9.19 29.93 3.83
C LYS A 65 -10.34 29.92 2.81
N ARG A 66 -11.02 31.06 2.65
CA ARG A 66 -12.08 31.29 1.66
C ARG A 66 -11.86 32.62 0.97
N MET A 67 -12.31 32.74 -0.28
CA MET A 67 -12.37 34.03 -0.97
C MET A 67 -13.49 34.86 -0.33
N ASN A 68 -13.20 36.09 0.08
CA ASN A 68 -14.17 36.93 0.78
C ASN A 68 -15.31 37.39 -0.14
N THR A 69 -15.01 37.69 -1.41
CA THR A 69 -15.99 38.16 -2.40
C THR A 69 -17.00 37.09 -2.79
N LYS A 70 -16.53 35.97 -3.37
CA LYS A 70 -17.39 34.85 -3.78
C LYS A 70 -16.76 33.51 -3.38
N PRO A 71 -17.21 32.90 -2.26
CA PRO A 71 -16.63 31.67 -1.76
C PRO A 71 -16.64 30.49 -2.74
N SER A 72 -17.59 30.46 -3.69
CA SER A 72 -17.69 29.38 -4.69
C SER A 72 -16.57 29.38 -5.74
N HIS A 73 -15.95 30.53 -6.04
CA HIS A 73 -14.72 30.59 -6.87
C HIS A 73 -13.43 30.48 -6.05
N GLY A 74 -13.55 30.37 -4.73
CA GLY A 74 -12.42 30.23 -3.83
C GLY A 74 -11.81 28.82 -3.81
N PRO A 75 -10.84 28.59 -2.92
CA PRO A 75 -10.28 27.26 -2.71
C PRO A 75 -11.34 26.25 -2.24
N ILE A 76 -11.48 25.14 -2.96
CA ILE A 76 -12.39 24.06 -2.60
C ILE A 76 -11.72 23.12 -1.59
N HIS A 77 -12.45 22.84 -0.50
CA HIS A 77 -11.98 21.99 0.59
C HIS A 77 -12.62 20.61 0.57
N PHE A 78 -11.89 19.60 0.09
CA PHE A 78 -12.40 18.23 0.01
C PHE A 78 -12.33 17.48 1.33
N ARG A 79 -13.46 16.94 1.82
CA ARG A 79 -13.54 16.18 3.08
C ARG A 79 -13.18 14.70 2.97
N ALA A 80 -13.47 14.10 1.82
CA ALA A 80 -13.20 12.70 1.52
C ALA A 80 -11.69 12.37 1.60
N PRO A 81 -11.24 11.34 2.35
CA PRO A 81 -9.83 10.95 2.42
C PRO A 81 -9.21 10.67 1.04
N ALA A 82 -9.96 10.08 0.10
CA ALA A 82 -9.48 9.85 -1.26
C ALA A 82 -9.22 11.15 -2.03
N LYS A 83 -10.02 12.20 -1.79
CA LYS A 83 -9.86 13.52 -2.41
C LYS A 83 -8.80 14.36 -1.71
N ILE A 84 -8.58 14.16 -0.40
CA ILE A 84 -7.44 14.75 0.31
C ILE A 84 -6.14 14.21 -0.30
N LEU A 85 -6.03 12.90 -0.50
CA LEU A 85 -4.87 12.28 -1.16
C LEU A 85 -4.71 12.77 -2.60
N TRP A 86 -5.81 12.87 -3.36
CA TRP A 86 -5.76 13.41 -4.72
C TRP A 86 -5.23 14.86 -4.73
N ARG A 87 -5.65 15.69 -3.77
CA ARG A 87 -5.18 17.06 -3.63
C ARG A 87 -3.70 17.14 -3.23
N THR A 88 -3.20 16.24 -2.38
CA THR A 88 -1.77 16.19 -2.03
C THR A 88 -0.93 15.81 -3.25
N ILE A 89 -1.34 14.79 -4.01
CA ILE A 89 -0.63 14.37 -5.23
C ILE A 89 -0.69 15.47 -6.31
N ARG A 90 -1.85 16.13 -6.49
CA ARG A 90 -1.99 17.28 -7.38
C ARG A 90 -1.04 18.43 -7.02
N GLY A 91 -0.75 18.63 -5.73
CA GLY A 91 0.22 19.62 -5.28
C GLY A 91 1.67 19.27 -5.63
N MET A 92 1.97 18.00 -5.91
CA MET A 92 3.30 17.51 -6.28
C MET A 92 3.51 17.38 -7.80
N ILE A 93 2.46 17.56 -8.60
CA ILE A 93 2.47 17.46 -10.06
C ILE A 93 2.26 18.85 -10.69
N PRO A 94 2.93 19.19 -11.81
CA PRO A 94 2.69 20.42 -12.58
C PRO A 94 1.32 20.41 -13.30
N HIS A 95 0.24 20.41 -12.53
CA HIS A 95 -1.14 20.18 -12.98
C HIS A 95 -1.74 21.29 -13.87
N LYS A 96 -1.07 22.44 -14.01
CA LYS A 96 -1.47 23.50 -14.95
C LYS A 96 -1.04 23.18 -16.39
N THR A 97 -0.09 22.26 -16.56
CA THR A 97 0.40 21.84 -17.88
C THR A 97 -0.39 20.65 -18.41
N LYS A 98 -0.48 20.50 -19.74
CA LYS A 98 -1.16 19.35 -20.38
C LYS A 98 -0.54 18.01 -19.98
N ARG A 99 0.79 17.95 -19.82
CA ARG A 99 1.48 16.76 -19.32
C ARG A 99 1.05 16.39 -17.90
N GLY A 100 0.95 17.38 -17.00
CA GLY A 100 0.53 17.15 -15.61
C GLY A 100 -0.94 16.78 -15.50
N GLU A 101 -1.79 17.38 -16.32
CA GLU A 101 -3.21 17.01 -16.46
C GLU A 101 -3.35 15.54 -16.90
N ALA A 102 -2.63 15.13 -17.95
CA ALA A 102 -2.59 13.74 -18.39
C ALA A 102 -2.06 12.77 -17.31
N ALA A 103 -1.07 13.19 -16.52
CA ALA A 103 -0.57 12.39 -15.39
C ALA A 103 -1.62 12.22 -14.29
N LEU A 104 -2.38 13.28 -13.96
CA LEU A 104 -3.46 13.20 -12.98
C LEU A 104 -4.63 12.33 -13.47
N ALA A 105 -4.92 12.31 -14.77
CA ALA A 105 -5.93 11.43 -15.35
C ALA A 105 -5.60 9.94 -15.19
N ARG A 106 -4.33 9.58 -15.01
CA ARG A 106 -3.89 8.20 -14.75
C ARG A 106 -4.12 7.74 -13.32
N LEU A 107 -4.30 8.68 -12.37
CA LEU A 107 -4.50 8.40 -10.96
C LEU A 107 -5.99 8.13 -10.67
N LYS A 108 -6.28 7.05 -9.95
CA LYS A 108 -7.59 6.85 -9.32
C LYS A 108 -7.40 6.61 -7.82
N THR A 109 -8.20 7.27 -6.99
CA THR A 109 -8.17 7.11 -5.53
C THR A 109 -9.55 6.68 -5.06
N TYR A 110 -9.59 5.65 -4.21
CA TYR A 110 -10.83 5.09 -3.67
C TYR A 110 -10.74 4.95 -2.14
N GLU A 111 -11.91 5.07 -1.53
CA GLU A 111 -12.16 4.80 -0.11
C GLU A 111 -12.63 3.35 -0.02
N GLY A 112 -12.07 2.58 0.91
CA GLY A 112 -12.18 1.13 0.89
C GLY A 112 -11.63 0.50 -0.39
N VAL A 113 -12.11 -0.69 -0.74
CA VAL A 113 -11.75 -1.41 -1.95
C VAL A 113 -13.00 -1.74 -2.77
N PRO A 114 -13.32 -0.94 -3.79
CA PRO A 114 -14.48 -1.21 -4.64
C PRO A 114 -14.23 -2.41 -5.57
N PRO A 115 -15.28 -3.17 -5.97
CA PRO A 115 -15.20 -4.10 -7.10
C PRO A 115 -14.83 -3.30 -8.37
N PRO A 116 -13.87 -3.69 -9.24
CA PRO A 116 -13.18 -4.97 -9.44
C PRO A 116 -11.82 -5.13 -8.74
N TYR A 117 -11.41 -4.18 -7.88
CA TYR A 117 -10.07 -4.16 -7.27
C TYR A 117 -9.94 -5.09 -6.04
N ASP A 118 -11.06 -5.62 -5.57
CA ASP A 118 -11.17 -6.58 -4.48
C ASP A 118 -10.40 -7.88 -4.76
N LYS A 119 -10.53 -8.41 -5.98
CA LYS A 119 -9.88 -9.65 -6.46
C LYS A 119 -8.45 -9.42 -6.95
N THR A 120 -8.07 -8.18 -7.25
CA THR A 120 -6.72 -7.86 -7.73
C THR A 120 -5.69 -7.93 -6.62
N LYS A 121 -4.47 -8.41 -6.94
CA LYS A 121 -3.34 -8.33 -6.03
C LYS A 121 -2.96 -6.87 -5.84
N ARG A 122 -2.97 -6.43 -4.60
CA ARG A 122 -2.60 -5.07 -4.20
C ARG A 122 -1.15 -5.04 -3.78
N MET A 123 -0.43 -4.02 -4.23
CA MET A 123 0.97 -3.79 -3.93
C MET A 123 1.09 -2.83 -2.75
N VAL A 124 2.18 -2.96 -2.00
CA VAL A 124 2.51 -2.10 -0.88
C VAL A 124 3.83 -1.42 -1.21
N ILE A 125 3.92 -0.11 -1.00
CA ILE A 125 5.17 0.64 -1.18
C ILE A 125 5.92 0.62 0.15
N PRO A 126 7.04 -0.13 0.27
CA PRO A 126 7.74 -0.31 1.54
C PRO A 126 8.32 0.99 2.09
N ASP A 127 8.83 1.86 1.21
CA ASP A 127 9.44 3.14 1.61
C ASP A 127 8.48 4.13 2.28
N ALA A 128 7.20 3.99 1.96
CA ALA A 128 6.13 4.84 2.46
C ALA A 128 5.40 4.23 3.67
N LEU A 129 5.71 2.99 4.07
CA LEU A 129 5.10 2.39 5.26
C LEU A 129 5.52 3.12 6.54
N LYS A 130 4.57 3.27 7.45
CA LYS A 130 4.80 3.82 8.79
C LYS A 130 5.77 2.95 9.60
N TYR A 131 5.48 1.65 9.62
CA TYR A 131 6.33 0.63 10.20
C TYR A 131 6.81 -0.28 9.09
N VAL A 132 8.12 -0.25 8.83
CA VAL A 132 8.75 -1.36 8.13
C VAL A 132 8.83 -2.47 9.16
N PHE A 133 7.93 -3.46 9.06
CA PHE A 133 8.24 -4.75 9.66
C PHE A 133 9.43 -5.27 8.86
N PRO A 134 10.56 -5.60 9.50
CA PRO A 134 11.55 -6.46 8.89
C PRO A 134 10.91 -7.84 8.90
N SER A 135 9.92 -8.07 8.03
CA SER A 135 9.40 -9.39 7.82
C SER A 135 10.42 -10.11 6.96
N VAL A 136 11.31 -10.85 7.65
CA VAL A 136 11.65 -12.23 7.29
C VAL A 136 11.90 -12.42 5.79
N PHE A 137 12.92 -11.75 5.25
CA PHE A 137 13.62 -12.26 4.08
C PHE A 137 14.58 -13.34 4.61
N GLY A 138 14.09 -14.58 4.73
CA GLY A 138 14.98 -15.65 5.17
C GLY A 138 14.32 -16.91 5.72
N ILE A 139 13.30 -17.46 5.05
CA ILE A 139 13.04 -18.92 5.09
C ILE A 139 12.45 -19.33 3.74
N TYR A 140 13.26 -19.32 2.68
CA TYR A 140 13.11 -20.15 1.48
C TYR A 140 14.47 -20.14 0.76
N LEU A 141 15.45 -20.76 1.41
CA LEU A 141 16.64 -21.27 0.72
C LEU A 141 16.74 -22.74 1.14
N ILE A 142 15.96 -23.56 0.43
CA ILE A 142 16.06 -25.02 0.56
C ILE A 142 17.35 -25.42 -0.15
N ALA A 143 18.27 -25.93 0.67
CA ALA A 143 19.31 -26.93 0.38
C ALA A 143 20.23 -26.71 -0.84
N GLY A 144 21.51 -26.45 -0.56
CA GLY A 144 22.56 -26.75 -1.56
C GLY A 144 23.91 -26.07 -1.35
N ARG A 145 24.75 -26.68 -0.49
CA ARG A 145 26.23 -26.69 -0.55
C ARG A 145 27.05 -25.47 -0.09
N SER A 146 27.72 -25.72 1.04
CA SER A 146 29.12 -25.41 1.40
C SER A 146 29.60 -23.95 1.46
N CYS A 147 29.74 -23.41 2.66
CA CYS A 147 31.07 -23.25 3.28
C CYS A 147 30.97 -22.85 4.76
N PHE A 148 31.69 -23.61 5.59
CA PHE A 148 32.11 -23.30 6.96
C PHE A 148 32.63 -21.87 7.11
N VAL A 149 32.31 -21.19 8.23
CA VAL A 149 33.28 -20.71 9.25
C VAL A 149 32.52 -20.41 10.57
N THR A 150 32.78 -21.29 11.54
CA THR A 150 32.81 -21.18 13.01
C THR A 150 32.03 -20.12 13.80
N PHE A 151 31.24 -20.63 14.75
CA PHE A 151 30.91 -20.09 16.07
C PHE A 151 32.13 -19.48 16.78
N VAL A 152 32.05 -18.23 17.22
CA VAL A 152 32.59 -17.76 18.51
C VAL A 152 31.65 -16.71 19.07
N SER A 153 31.33 -16.90 20.35
CA SER A 153 30.56 -16.07 21.27
C SER A 153 30.93 -14.59 21.20
N ASP A 154 29.93 -13.72 21.07
CA ASP A 154 29.77 -12.48 21.83
C ASP A 154 28.60 -11.68 21.28
N ALA A 155 27.97 -10.91 22.17
CA ALA A 155 26.83 -10.07 21.91
C ALA A 155 27.08 -9.05 20.79
N ILE A 156 26.86 -9.43 19.54
CA ILE A 156 26.60 -8.49 18.46
C ILE A 156 25.11 -8.50 18.23
N LEU A 157 24.47 -7.65 19.04
CA LEU A 157 23.22 -6.96 18.80
C LEU A 157 23.00 -6.75 17.29
N VAL A 158 22.36 -7.71 16.60
CA VAL A 158 21.82 -7.45 15.28
C VAL A 158 20.59 -6.57 15.51
N VAL A 159 20.85 -5.28 15.70
CA VAL A 159 19.89 -4.23 15.37
C VAL A 159 19.69 -4.38 13.87
N VAL A 160 18.81 -5.31 13.47
CA VAL A 160 18.17 -5.26 12.17
C VAL A 160 17.39 -3.95 12.22
N LEU A 161 18.03 -2.89 11.72
CA LEU A 161 17.53 -1.52 11.76
C LEU A 161 16.12 -1.54 11.19
N ARG A 162 15.16 -1.56 12.11
CA ARG A 162 13.75 -1.36 11.83
C ARG A 162 13.70 0.06 11.32
N VAL A 163 13.74 0.25 9.99
CA VAL A 163 13.64 1.60 9.38
C VAL A 163 12.21 2.07 9.55
N LEU A 164 11.88 2.45 10.79
CA LEU A 164 10.62 3.00 11.16
C LEU A 164 10.61 4.44 10.70
N ARG A 165 9.68 4.78 9.79
CA ARG A 165 9.52 6.17 9.37
C ARG A 165 8.90 7.03 10.47
N LEU A 166 8.21 6.38 11.43
CA LEU A 166 7.74 6.98 12.68
C LEU A 166 8.27 6.15 13.85
N GLN A 167 9.00 6.79 14.76
CA GLN A 167 9.48 6.13 15.98
C GLN A 167 8.29 5.58 16.81
N PRO A 168 8.44 4.40 17.45
CA PRO A 168 7.46 3.88 18.38
C PRO A 168 7.17 4.90 19.49
N GLY A 169 5.91 5.00 19.94
CA GLY A 169 5.50 5.98 20.95
C GLY A 169 5.07 7.34 20.39
N HIS A 170 5.43 7.70 19.15
CA HIS A 170 4.94 8.93 18.54
C HIS A 170 3.49 8.78 18.05
N LYS A 171 2.66 9.77 18.42
CA LYS A 171 1.26 9.82 18.01
C LYS A 171 1.14 10.01 16.49
N TYR A 172 0.13 9.38 15.91
CA TYR A 172 -0.26 9.50 14.51
C TYR A 172 -1.78 9.62 14.44
N CYS A 173 -2.30 10.10 13.32
CA CYS A 173 -3.74 10.08 13.05
C CYS A 173 -4.02 9.28 11.79
N LEU A 174 -5.16 8.61 11.75
CA LEU A 174 -5.69 8.03 10.51
C LEU A 174 -6.42 9.12 9.73
N LEU A 175 -6.30 9.06 8.41
CA LEU A 175 -6.94 10.03 7.53
C LEU A 175 -8.47 9.90 7.57
N GLY A 176 -8.99 8.69 7.76
CA GLY A 176 -10.41 8.43 7.95
C GLY A 176 -10.97 9.11 9.20
N GLU A 177 -10.30 9.00 10.34
CA GLU A 177 -10.69 9.68 11.60
C GLU A 177 -10.67 11.19 11.46
N LEU A 178 -9.59 11.75 10.88
CA LEU A 178 -9.49 13.18 10.60
C LEU A 178 -10.62 13.63 9.67
N SER A 179 -10.93 12.86 8.64
CA SER A 179 -11.97 13.20 7.67
C SER A 179 -13.36 13.17 8.30
N LYS A 180 -13.63 12.19 9.17
CA LYS A 180 -14.88 12.10 9.94
C LYS A 180 -15.11 13.37 10.75
N GLU A 181 -14.10 13.81 11.50
CA GLU A 181 -14.20 15.00 12.34
C GLU A 181 -14.41 16.31 11.56
N VAL A 182 -14.01 16.36 10.29
CA VAL A 182 -14.12 17.57 9.47
C VAL A 182 -15.34 17.56 8.54
N GLY A 183 -16.20 16.56 8.68
CA GLY A 183 -17.48 16.48 7.96
C GLY A 183 -17.48 15.55 6.75
N TRP A 184 -16.78 14.41 6.84
CA TRP A 184 -16.96 13.31 5.89
C TRP A 184 -18.06 12.37 6.39
N ASN A 185 -19.20 12.37 5.70
CA ASN A 185 -20.42 11.67 6.12
C ASN A 185 -20.38 10.15 5.88
N TYR A 186 -19.56 9.69 4.92
CA TYR A 186 -19.55 8.28 4.49
C TYR A 186 -18.63 7.36 5.31
N HIS A 187 -18.06 7.86 6.41
CA HIS A 187 -17.13 7.10 7.23
C HIS A 187 -17.73 5.76 7.70
N ASP A 188 -18.93 5.81 8.29
CA ASP A 188 -19.55 4.63 8.89
C ASP A 188 -20.06 3.66 7.81
N THR A 189 -20.59 4.18 6.69
CA THR A 189 -20.98 3.35 5.53
C THR A 189 -19.80 2.61 4.91
N ILE A 190 -18.63 3.26 4.79
CA ILE A 190 -17.43 2.61 4.23
C ILE A 190 -16.91 1.52 5.18
N ARG A 191 -16.98 1.75 6.49
CA ARG A 191 -16.60 0.74 7.49
C ARG A 191 -17.44 -0.54 7.35
N GLU A 192 -18.77 -0.41 7.25
CA GLU A 192 -19.67 -1.56 7.04
C GLU A 192 -19.39 -2.31 5.73
N LEU A 193 -19.17 -1.58 4.63
CA LEU A 193 -18.85 -2.18 3.34
C LEU A 193 -17.51 -2.93 3.37
N GLU A 194 -16.52 -2.39 4.09
CA GLU A 194 -15.23 -3.03 4.27
C GLU A 194 -15.30 -4.27 5.15
N GLU A 195 -16.17 -4.31 6.15
CA GLU A 195 -16.45 -5.49 6.98
C GLU A 195 -17.06 -6.62 6.14
N LYS A 196 -18.14 -6.32 5.38
CA LYS A 196 -18.75 -7.26 4.43
C LYS A 196 -17.73 -7.78 3.41
N ARG A 197 -16.82 -6.92 2.95
CA ARG A 197 -15.73 -7.32 2.04
C ARG A 197 -14.73 -8.26 2.72
N LYS A 198 -14.35 -7.99 3.97
CA LYS A 198 -13.42 -8.85 4.74
C LYS A 198 -14.00 -10.24 4.97
N GLU A 199 -15.29 -10.35 5.24
CA GLU A 199 -15.99 -11.64 5.38
C GLU A 199 -15.93 -12.45 4.08
N LYS A 200 -16.31 -11.84 2.95
CA LYS A 200 -16.19 -12.47 1.62
C LYS A 200 -14.74 -12.87 1.31
N ALA A 201 -13.78 -12.04 1.69
CA ALA A 201 -12.36 -12.32 1.50
C ALA A 201 -11.85 -13.48 2.37
N LYS A 202 -12.34 -13.63 3.61
CA LYS A 202 -12.03 -14.78 4.48
C LYS A 202 -12.49 -16.09 3.85
N VAL A 203 -13.75 -16.15 3.40
CA VAL A 203 -14.30 -17.32 2.71
C VAL A 203 -13.48 -17.68 1.47
N ALA A 204 -13.12 -16.68 0.66
CA ALA A 204 -12.28 -16.89 -0.52
C ALA A 204 -10.87 -17.38 -0.16
N TYR A 205 -10.29 -16.89 0.94
CA TYR A 205 -8.98 -17.29 1.43
C TYR A 205 -8.97 -18.74 1.94
N GLU A 206 -9.98 -19.16 2.69
CA GLU A 206 -10.13 -20.53 3.18
C GLU A 206 -10.24 -21.53 2.03
N ARG A 207 -11.07 -21.23 1.02
CA ARG A 207 -11.15 -22.01 -0.22
C ARG A 207 -9.79 -22.10 -0.91
N LYS A 208 -9.07 -20.98 -1.01
CA LYS A 208 -7.72 -20.95 -1.62
C LYS A 208 -6.71 -21.78 -0.81
N LYS A 209 -6.78 -21.75 0.52
CA LYS A 209 -5.91 -22.54 1.41
C LYS A 209 -6.16 -24.05 1.23
N GLN A 210 -7.43 -24.46 1.15
CA GLN A 210 -7.80 -25.84 0.88
C GLN A 210 -7.30 -26.29 -0.51
N LEU A 211 -7.53 -25.49 -1.54
CA LEU A 211 -7.03 -25.77 -2.90
C LEU A 211 -5.49 -25.85 -2.95
N ALA A 212 -4.78 -24.98 -2.22
CA ALA A 212 -3.32 -25.05 -2.13
C ALA A 212 -2.85 -26.35 -1.45
N LYS A 213 -3.54 -26.79 -0.39
CA LYS A 213 -3.26 -28.08 0.27
C LYS A 213 -3.46 -29.27 -0.68
N LEU A 214 -4.50 -29.22 -1.51
CA LEU A 214 -4.76 -30.24 -2.53
C LEU A 214 -3.70 -30.21 -3.65
N ARG A 215 -3.27 -29.02 -4.09
CA ARG A 215 -2.19 -28.86 -5.07
C ARG A 215 -0.89 -29.48 -4.61
N VAL A 216 -0.46 -29.19 -3.38
CA VAL A 216 0.78 -29.78 -2.83
C VAL A 216 0.69 -31.30 -2.73
N LYS A 217 -0.49 -31.86 -2.41
CA LYS A 217 -0.69 -33.32 -2.43
C LYS A 217 -0.61 -33.89 -3.85
N ALA A 218 -1.20 -33.20 -4.82
CA ALA A 218 -1.16 -33.60 -6.22
C ALA A 218 0.25 -33.50 -6.82
N GLU A 219 1.01 -32.46 -6.45
CA GLU A 219 2.43 -32.30 -6.83
C GLU A 219 3.26 -33.48 -6.32
N LYS A 220 3.13 -33.86 -5.04
CA LYS A 220 3.81 -35.03 -4.47
C LYS A 220 3.43 -36.34 -5.18
N ALA A 221 2.13 -36.55 -5.43
CA ALA A 221 1.66 -37.73 -6.15
C ALA A 221 2.09 -37.76 -7.62
N ALA A 222 2.34 -36.60 -8.23
CA ALA A 222 2.90 -36.50 -9.58
C ALA A 222 4.42 -36.72 -9.57
N GLU A 223 5.12 -36.24 -8.54
CA GLU A 223 6.56 -36.46 -8.37
C GLU A 223 6.89 -37.95 -8.25
N GLU A 224 6.13 -38.70 -7.46
CA GLU A 224 6.26 -40.16 -7.33
C GLU A 224 6.09 -40.89 -8.67
N LYS A 225 5.26 -40.36 -9.58
CA LYS A 225 5.01 -40.96 -10.91
C LYS A 225 6.06 -40.57 -11.96
N LEU A 226 6.62 -39.36 -11.86
CA LEU A 226 7.60 -38.84 -12.82
C LEU A 226 9.01 -39.39 -12.58
N GLY A 227 9.36 -39.76 -11.34
CA GLY A 227 10.60 -40.48 -11.02
C GLY A 227 11.86 -39.81 -11.58
N SER A 228 12.59 -40.53 -12.46
CA SER A 228 13.85 -40.08 -13.07
C SER A 228 13.72 -38.90 -14.04
N GLN A 229 12.52 -38.61 -14.55
CA GLN A 229 12.30 -37.48 -15.46
C GLN A 229 12.44 -36.11 -14.75
N LEU A 230 12.28 -36.09 -13.42
CA LEU A 230 12.46 -34.88 -12.61
C LEU A 230 13.92 -34.42 -12.54
N GLU A 231 14.88 -35.35 -12.57
CA GLU A 231 16.31 -35.03 -12.51
C GLU A 231 16.78 -34.30 -13.78
N ILE A 232 16.13 -34.60 -14.92
CA ILE A 232 16.37 -33.91 -16.20
C ILE A 232 15.73 -32.50 -16.19
N LEU A 233 14.58 -32.33 -15.52
CA LEU A 233 13.86 -31.06 -15.42
C LEU A 233 14.44 -30.11 -14.36
N ALA A 234 15.06 -30.64 -13.30
CA ALA A 234 15.63 -29.89 -12.19
C ALA A 234 16.65 -28.81 -12.61
N PRO A 235 17.63 -29.07 -13.50
CA PRO A 235 18.59 -28.04 -13.93
C PRO A 235 17.98 -26.94 -14.83
N ILE A 236 16.79 -27.15 -15.39
CA ILE A 236 16.08 -26.18 -16.24
C ILE A 236 15.12 -25.30 -15.40
N LYS A 237 14.74 -25.76 -14.19
CA LYS A 237 13.74 -25.11 -13.33
C LYS A 237 14.43 -24.15 -12.35
N TYR A 238 14.26 -22.84 -12.57
CA TYR A 238 14.67 -21.76 -11.65
C TYR A 238 13.71 -21.57 -10.47
#